data_AF-A0A127Q6Y9-F1
#
_entry.id   AF-A0A127Q6Y9-F1
#
_cell.length_a   1.000
_cell.length_b   1.000
_cell.length_c   1.000
_cell.angle_alpha   90.00
_cell.angle_beta   90.00
_cell.angle_gamma   90.00
#
_symmetry.space_group_name_H-M   'P 1'
#
loop_
_entity.id
_entity.type
_entity.pdbx_description
1 polymer ?
#
loop_
_entity_poly.entity_id
_entity_poly.type
_entity_poly.pdbx_seq_one_letter_code
_entity_poly.pdbx_strand_id
1 'polypeptide(L)'
;MSTIPAPAASGHDKLSEQATYDPNHLLDSLIEKLQLKNDAALARALEVAPPVVSKIRHLSLPVGASLLIQMNEITDLPIRELRALMGDHREKFHMGGSHPKPKHT
;
A
#
# COMPACT_ATOMS: atom_id res chain seq x y z
N MET A 1 -49.05 2.28 -23.17
CA MET A 1 -47.91 3.14 -22.76
C MET A 1 -47.19 2.39 -21.65
N SER A 2 -46.26 1.51 -22.03
CA SER A 2 -45.68 0.53 -21.13
C SER A 2 -44.17 0.70 -21.08
N THR A 3 -43.66 0.74 -19.85
CA THR A 3 -42.32 0.40 -19.39
C THR A 3 -41.13 1.22 -19.89
N ILE A 4 -40.56 1.99 -18.96
CA ILE A 4 -39.15 2.35 -18.93
C ILE A 4 -38.44 1.26 -18.13
N PRO A 5 -37.53 0.47 -18.71
CA PRO A 5 -36.50 -0.19 -17.91
C PRO A 5 -35.28 0.72 -17.77
N ALA A 6 -34.89 0.88 -16.51
CA ALA A 6 -33.78 1.66 -15.98
C ALA A 6 -32.41 1.21 -16.55
N PRO A 7 -31.38 2.07 -16.46
CA PRO A 7 -30.15 1.96 -17.22
C PRO A 7 -29.28 0.79 -16.77
N ALA A 8 -28.64 0.15 -17.74
CA ALA A 8 -27.51 -0.74 -17.57
C ALA A 8 -26.34 0.02 -16.92
N ALA A 9 -26.31 0.06 -15.58
CA ALA A 9 -25.10 0.28 -14.84
C ALA A 9 -24.32 -1.04 -14.91
N SER A 10 -23.31 -1.06 -15.79
CA SER A 10 -22.29 -2.09 -15.88
C SER A 10 -21.86 -2.52 -14.49
N GLY A 11 -22.01 -3.82 -14.22
CA GLY A 11 -21.49 -4.43 -13.02
C GLY A 11 -19.99 -4.22 -12.92
N HIS A 12 -19.56 -3.55 -11.86
CA HIS A 12 -18.25 -3.84 -11.31
C HIS A 12 -18.43 -4.97 -10.30
N ASP A 13 -17.97 -6.12 -10.78
CA ASP A 13 -17.80 -7.40 -10.13
C ASP A 13 -17.41 -7.25 -8.66
N LYS A 14 -18.32 -7.71 -7.80
CA LYS A 14 -18.27 -7.56 -6.34
C LYS A 14 -17.79 -8.86 -5.68
N LEU A 15 -16.77 -9.55 -6.23
CA LEU A 15 -16.47 -10.94 -5.84
C LEU A 15 -14.98 -11.38 -5.75
N SER A 16 -14.01 -10.47 -5.62
CA SER A 16 -12.66 -10.84 -5.13
C SER A 16 -12.37 -10.24 -3.76
N GLU A 17 -13.28 -10.50 -2.82
CA GLU A 17 -13.16 -10.21 -1.38
C GLU A 17 -12.21 -11.23 -0.68
N GLN A 18 -11.00 -11.39 -1.23
CA GLN A 18 -9.86 -11.93 -0.51
C GLN A 18 -8.75 -10.89 -0.61
N ALA A 19 -8.92 -9.82 0.17
CA ALA A 19 -7.97 -8.73 0.36
C ALA A 19 -6.68 -9.28 1.01
N THR A 20 -5.91 -10.02 0.21
CA THR A 20 -4.55 -10.41 0.51
C THR A 20 -3.76 -9.11 0.49
N TYR A 21 -3.35 -8.67 1.67
CA TYR A 21 -2.50 -7.51 1.85
C TYR A 21 -1.28 -7.64 0.91
N ASP A 22 -1.23 -6.81 -0.13
CA ASP A 22 -0.19 -6.85 -1.15
C ASP A 22 0.55 -5.50 -1.21
N PRO A 23 1.60 -5.33 -0.40
CA PRO A 23 2.39 -4.11 -0.40
C PRO A 23 3.32 -4.02 -1.61
N ASN A 24 3.48 -5.09 -2.41
CA ASN A 24 4.25 -5.05 -3.64
C ASN A 24 3.55 -4.16 -4.67
N HIS A 25 2.23 -4.33 -4.84
CA HIS A 25 1.41 -3.48 -5.71
C HIS A 25 1.53 -1.99 -5.38
N LEU A 26 1.54 -1.64 -4.10
CA LEU A 26 1.78 -0.28 -3.66
C LEU A 26 3.15 0.21 -4.12
N LEU A 27 4.22 -0.50 -3.78
CA LEU A 27 5.58 -0.06 -4.08
C LEU A 27 5.83 0.04 -5.59
N ASP A 28 5.27 -0.87 -6.36
CA ASP A 28 5.33 -0.85 -7.82
C ASP A 28 4.62 0.39 -8.38
N SER A 29 3.39 0.65 -7.92
CA SER A 29 2.64 1.86 -8.28
C SER A 29 3.41 3.13 -7.95
N LEU A 30 4.10 3.17 -6.79
CA LEU A 30 4.93 4.31 -6.40
C LEU A 30 6.15 4.47 -7.31
N ILE A 31 6.82 3.37 -7.67
CA ILE A 31 7.96 3.36 -8.59
C ILE A 31 7.53 3.88 -9.97
N GLU A 32 6.40 3.41 -10.49
CA GLU A 32 5.85 3.86 -11.77
C GLU A 32 5.48 5.35 -11.74
N LYS A 33 4.77 5.79 -10.69
CA LYS A 33 4.32 7.18 -10.51
C LYS A 33 5.50 8.17 -10.46
N LEU A 34 6.55 7.82 -9.72
CA LEU A 34 7.72 8.68 -9.55
C LEU A 34 8.78 8.44 -10.64
N GLN A 35 8.51 7.54 -11.60
CA GLN A 35 9.45 7.11 -12.63
C GLN A 35 10.81 6.69 -12.07
N LEU A 36 10.79 5.96 -10.95
CA LEU A 36 11.99 5.50 -10.27
C LEU A 36 12.51 4.22 -10.90
N LYS A 37 13.82 4.00 -10.79
CA LYS A 37 14.47 2.80 -11.35
C LYS A 37 14.43 1.58 -10.44
N ASN A 38 14.32 1.79 -9.13
CA ASN A 38 14.45 0.72 -8.14
C ASN A 38 13.89 1.12 -6.77
N ASP A 39 13.58 0.12 -5.93
CA ASP A 39 13.23 0.28 -4.52
C ASP A 39 14.25 1.09 -3.72
N ALA A 40 15.54 1.03 -4.07
CA ALA A 40 16.57 1.85 -3.43
C ALA A 40 16.36 3.35 -3.69
N ALA A 41 15.93 3.72 -4.91
CA ALA A 41 15.61 5.10 -5.24
C ALA A 41 14.31 5.53 -4.55
N LEU A 42 13.32 4.63 -4.48
CA LEU A 42 12.10 4.85 -3.72
C LEU A 42 12.39 5.07 -2.24
N ALA A 43 13.27 4.26 -1.65
CA ALA A 43 13.66 4.39 -0.25
C ALA A 43 14.27 5.77 0.03
N ARG A 44 15.14 6.27 -0.86
CA ARG A 44 15.70 7.63 -0.73
C ARG A 44 14.65 8.73 -0.91
N ALA A 45 13.69 8.54 -1.82
CA ALA A 45 12.61 9.50 -2.03
C ALA A 45 11.64 9.54 -0.83
N LEU A 46 11.35 8.39 -0.22
CA LEU A 46 10.49 8.25 0.95
C LEU A 46 11.25 8.48 2.27
N GLU A 47 12.50 8.93 2.23
CA GLU A 47 13.38 9.11 3.40
C GLU A 47 13.44 7.89 4.35
N VAL A 48 13.30 6.68 3.78
CA VAL A 48 13.37 5.43 4.51
C VAL A 48 14.63 4.64 4.16
N ALA A 49 15.04 3.78 5.08
CA ALA A 49 16.16 2.90 4.82
C ALA A 49 15.78 1.86 3.74
N PRO A 50 16.65 1.56 2.75
CA PRO A 50 16.47 0.46 1.79
C PRO A 50 15.99 -0.87 2.39
N PRO A 51 16.50 -1.32 3.57
CA PRO A 51 16.01 -2.54 4.20
C PRO A 51 14.54 -2.49 4.64
N VAL A 52 13.95 -1.31 4.84
CA VAL A 52 12.52 -1.17 5.18
C VAL A 52 11.66 -1.54 3.97
N VAL A 53 12.00 -1.01 2.79
CA VAL A 53 11.28 -1.33 1.54
C VAL A 53 11.39 -2.82 1.20
N SER A 54 12.59 -3.39 1.35
CA SER A 54 12.79 -4.83 1.14
C SER A 54 11.97 -5.70 2.11
N LYS A 55 11.91 -5.33 3.40
CA LYS A 55 11.06 -6.05 4.37
C LYS A 55 9.57 -5.93 4.07
N ILE A 56 9.14 -4.78 3.54
CA ILE A 56 7.74 -4.56 3.13
C ILE A 56 7.39 -5.43 1.93
N ARG A 57 8.23 -5.48 0.88
CA ARG A 57 8.04 -6.39 -0.26
C ARG A 57 7.90 -7.85 0.15
N HIS A 58 8.70 -8.28 1.14
CA HIS A 58 8.67 -9.65 1.64
C HIS A 58 7.62 -9.89 2.75
N LEU A 59 6.68 -8.95 2.96
CA LEU A 59 5.63 -9.05 4.00
C LEU A 59 6.18 -9.21 5.43
N SER A 60 7.47 -8.95 5.62
CA SER A 60 8.19 -9.12 6.89
C SER A 60 8.01 -7.91 7.81
N LEU A 61 7.65 -6.75 7.25
CA LEU A 61 7.33 -5.54 7.99
C LEU A 61 6.00 -4.94 7.49
N PRO A 62 5.00 -4.76 8.37
CA PRO A 62 3.76 -4.10 8.00
C PRO A 62 4.01 -2.60 7.75
N VAL A 63 3.30 -2.01 6.79
CA VAL A 63 3.39 -0.57 6.55
C VAL A 63 2.71 0.17 7.70
N GLY A 64 3.52 0.87 8.50
CA GLY A 64 3.03 1.68 9.62
C GLY A 64 2.47 3.04 9.18
N ALA A 65 1.75 3.71 10.10
CA ALA A 65 1.18 5.04 9.86
C ALA A 65 2.24 6.08 9.46
N SER A 66 3.41 6.09 10.10
CA SER A 66 4.50 7.02 9.76
C SER A 66 4.99 6.86 8.32
N LEU A 67 5.05 5.62 7.83
CA LEU A 67 5.48 5.36 6.45
C LEU A 67 4.39 5.76 5.44
N LEU A 68 3.13 5.52 5.77
CA LEU A 68 2.00 5.99 4.96
C LEU A 68 1.95 7.52 4.84
N ILE A 69 2.28 8.23 5.92
CA ILE A 69 2.37 9.71 5.89
C ILE A 69 3.46 10.14 4.91
N GLN A 70 4.68 9.58 5.02
CA GLN A 70 5.75 9.92 4.07
C GLN A 70 5.39 9.56 2.63
N MET A 71 4.76 8.40 2.41
CA MET A 71 4.27 8.01 1.09
C MET A 71 3.26 9.03 0.53
N ASN A 72 2.33 9.51 1.37
CA ASN A 72 1.36 10.54 0.99
C ASN A 72 2.04 11.87 0.65
N GLU A 73 3.01 12.31 1.46
CA GLU A 73 3.69 13.59 1.23
C GLU A 73 4.48 13.61 -0.08
N ILE A 74 5.13 12.49 -0.43
CA ILE A 74 5.94 12.42 -1.65
C ILE A 74 5.09 12.21 -2.91
N THR A 75 4.00 11.44 -2.80
CA THR A 75 3.21 11.03 -3.98
C THR A 75 1.94 11.85 -4.17
N ASP A 76 1.63 12.72 -3.21
CA ASP A 76 0.37 13.45 -3.08
C ASP A 76 -0.88 12.54 -3.03
N LEU A 77 -0.68 11.22 -2.89
CA LEU A 77 -1.78 10.26 -2.83
C LEU A 77 -2.36 10.22 -1.43
N PRO A 78 -3.68 10.40 -1.26
CA PRO A 78 -4.27 10.36 0.06
C PRO A 78 -4.11 8.96 0.67
N ILE A 79 -3.99 8.89 2.00
CA ILE A 79 -3.77 7.63 2.74
C ILE A 79 -4.78 6.54 2.38
N ARG A 80 -6.03 6.92 2.05
CA ARG A 80 -7.08 5.99 1.57
C ARG A 80 -6.71 5.26 0.27
N GLU A 81 -6.07 5.95 -0.67
CA GLU A 81 -5.66 5.38 -1.96
C GLU A 81 -4.46 4.47 -1.76
N LEU A 82 -3.49 4.89 -0.94
CA LEU A 82 -2.35 4.05 -0.56
C LEU A 82 -2.82 2.74 0.10
N ARG A 83 -3.87 2.80 0.92
CA ARG A 83 -4.49 1.63 1.53
C ARG A 83 -5.25 0.76 0.54
N ALA A 84 -5.99 1.37 -0.38
CA ALA A 84 -6.65 0.66 -1.47
C ALA A 84 -5.65 -0.08 -2.37
N LEU A 85 -4.49 0.54 -2.68
CA LEU A 85 -3.41 -0.07 -3.45
C LEU A 85 -2.78 -1.28 -2.77
N MET A 86 -2.69 -1.28 -1.43
CA MET A 86 -2.26 -2.45 -0.67
C MET A 86 -3.36 -3.52 -0.53
N GLY A 87 -4.60 -3.22 -0.90
CA GLY A 87 -5.77 -4.00 -0.48
C GLY A 87 -5.99 -3.98 1.03
N ASP A 88 -5.38 -3.04 1.76
CA ASP A 88 -5.56 -2.91 3.20
C ASP A 88 -6.84 -2.13 3.50
N HIS A 89 -7.93 -2.84 3.73
CA HIS A 89 -9.18 -2.22 4.19
C HIS A 89 -9.31 -2.20 5.72
N ARG A 90 -8.26 -2.62 6.47
CA ARG A 90 -8.27 -2.70 7.94
C ARG A 90 -8.31 -1.33 8.62
N GLU A 91 -9.48 -0.89 9.08
CA GLU A 91 -9.69 0.42 9.74
C GLU A 91 -8.76 0.76 10.93
N LYS A 92 -8.02 -0.21 11.47
CA LYS A 92 -7.16 -0.03 12.65
C LYS A 92 -5.72 -0.40 12.30
N PHE A 93 -4.83 0.58 12.42
CA PHE A 93 -3.39 0.36 12.33
C PHE A 93 -2.98 -0.69 13.36
N HIS A 94 -2.52 -1.85 12.89
CA HIS A 94 -1.77 -2.75 13.76
C HIS A 94 -0.45 -2.06 14.08
N MET A 95 -0.43 -1.30 15.19
CA MET A 95 0.79 -0.91 15.87
C MET A 95 1.38 -2.18 16.52
N GLY A 96 1.81 -3.11 15.67
CA GLY A 96 2.35 -4.41 16.03
C GLY A 96 3.86 -4.34 16.00
N GLY A 97 4.45 -4.16 17.18
CA GLY A 97 5.88 -4.09 17.39
C GLY A 97 6.62 -5.34 16.88
N SER A 98 7.75 -5.10 16.23
CA SER A 98 8.83 -6.07 16.11
C SER A 98 10.13 -5.32 16.20
N HIS A 99 10.43 -4.88 17.43
CA HIS A 99 11.78 -4.58 17.86
C HIS A 99 12.62 -5.83 17.59
N PRO A 100 13.60 -5.83 16.67
CA PRO A 100 14.51 -6.95 16.54
C PRO A 100 15.29 -7.02 17.85
N LYS A 101 15.09 -8.10 18.63
CA LYS A 101 15.87 -8.35 19.84
C LYS A 101 17.37 -8.27 19.49
N PRO A 102 18.19 -7.49 20.20
CA PRO A 102 19.64 -7.53 19.99
C PRO A 102 20.13 -8.91 20.41
N LYS A 103 20.70 -9.65 19.46
CA LYS A 103 21.48 -10.85 19.76
C LYS A 103 22.83 -10.35 20.27
N HIS A 104 22.98 -10.29 21.59
CA HIS A 104 24.29 -10.20 22.23
C HIS A 104 25.01 -11.55 22.01
N THR A 105 26.16 -11.49 21.35
CA THR A 105 27.22 -12.50 21.44
C THR A 105 28.52 -11.76 21.69
#